data_AF-A0A4Y2KLJ6-F1
#
_entry.id   AF-A0A4Y2KLJ6-F1
#
_cell.length_a   1.000
_cell.length_b   1.000
_cell.length_c   1.000
_cell.angle_alpha   90.00
_cell.angle_beta   90.00
_cell.angle_gamma   90.00
#
_symmetry.space_group_name_H-M   'P 1'
#
loop_
_entity.id
_entity.type
_entity.pdbx_description
1 polymer ?
#
loop_
_entity_poly.entity_id
_entity_poly.type
_entity_poly.pdbx_seq_one_letter_code
_entity_poly.pdbx_strand_id
1 'polypeptide(L)'
;MLGKCLMCTLNKRFERKPKCENCGETGHLAAGKALPVIKKTPSTRQPGKRYAQAAADKTKNEEQTGEKETEAKTDEDTVLTNLKDSLQALKEVKMLLQEFPTLLEASRLCIQAKTKQEKALLVLSALMGD
;
A
#
# COMPACT_ATOMS: atom_id res chain seq x y z
N MET A 1 19.48 15.18 23.66
CA MET A 1 19.55 13.74 23.34
C MET A 1 18.93 13.55 21.97
N LEU A 2 19.72 13.15 20.96
CA LEU A 2 19.26 13.02 19.57
C LEU A 2 18.32 11.81 19.41
N GLY A 3 17.04 12.10 19.15
CA GLY A 3 16.05 11.09 18.75
C GLY A 3 16.48 10.46 17.43
N LYS A 4 16.64 9.13 17.42
CA LYS A 4 16.94 8.39 16.18
C LYS A 4 15.70 8.40 15.29
N CYS A 5 15.85 8.87 14.06
CA CYS A 5 14.80 8.86 13.05
C CYS A 5 14.30 7.42 12.80
N LEU A 6 12.98 7.22 12.80
CA LEU A 6 12.35 5.92 12.54
C LEU A 6 12.76 5.35 11.17
N MET A 7 12.97 6.22 10.18
CA MET A 7 13.49 5.84 8.86
C MET A 7 14.90 5.25 8.91
N CYS A 8 15.79 5.79 9.75
CA CYS A 8 17.13 5.22 9.92
C CYS A 8 17.11 3.85 10.61
N THR A 9 16.09 3.58 11.43
CA THR A 9 15.92 2.29 12.12
C THR A 9 15.35 1.22 11.17
N LEU A 10 14.46 1.62 10.25
CA LEU A 10 13.92 0.74 9.21
C LEU A 10 14.96 0.43 8.13
N ASN A 11 15.78 1.40 7.70
CA ASN A 11 16.82 1.17 6.69
C ASN A 11 17.84 0.09 7.10
N LYS A 12 18.24 0.06 8.38
CA LYS A 12 19.11 -1.01 8.93
C LYS A 12 18.47 -2.40 8.86
N ARG A 13 17.14 -2.49 8.81
CA ARG A 13 16.39 -3.75 8.66
C ARG A 13 16.34 -4.21 7.20
N PHE A 14 16.34 -3.27 6.26
CA PHE A 14 16.35 -3.51 4.80
C PHE A 14 17.75 -3.67 4.19
N GLU A 15 18.83 -3.40 4.93
CA GLU A 15 20.22 -3.68 4.50
C GLU A 15 20.50 -5.17 4.24
N ARG A 16 19.63 -6.08 4.71
CA ARG A 16 19.65 -7.46 4.22
C ARG A 16 18.96 -7.51 2.86
N LYS A 17 19.75 -7.45 1.78
CA LYS A 17 19.25 -7.70 0.43
C LYS A 17 18.52 -9.06 0.43
N PRO A 18 17.24 -9.13 -0.01
CA PRO A 18 16.52 -10.38 -0.08
C PRO A 18 17.29 -11.32 -1.03
N LYS A 19 17.57 -12.53 -0.55
CA LYS A 19 18.19 -13.60 -1.34
C LYS A 19 17.09 -14.38 -2.03
N CYS A 20 17.31 -14.76 -3.28
CA CYS A 20 16.44 -15.70 -3.96
C CYS A 20 16.43 -17.03 -3.19
N GLU A 21 15.27 -17.53 -2.80
CA GLU A 21 15.16 -18.82 -2.08
C GLU A 21 15.62 -20.01 -2.93
N ASN A 22 15.66 -19.86 -4.26
CA ASN A 22 16.01 -20.93 -5.18
C ASN A 22 17.52 -20.96 -5.55
N CYS A 23 18.22 -19.82 -5.51
CA CYS A 23 19.66 -19.75 -5.89
C CYS A 23 20.57 -19.04 -4.88
N GLY A 24 20.04 -18.40 -3.84
CA GLY A 24 20.82 -17.76 -2.78
C GLY A 24 21.48 -16.41 -3.15
N GLU A 25 21.37 -15.96 -4.40
CA GLU A 25 21.94 -14.69 -4.87
C GLU A 25 21.03 -13.49 -4.57
N THR A 26 21.64 -12.31 -4.46
CA THR A 26 20.94 -11.02 -4.24
C THR A 26 20.96 -10.20 -5.52
N GLY A 27 19.80 -9.73 -6.02
CA GLY A 27 19.75 -8.83 -7.17
C GLY A 27 18.66 -9.10 -8.20
N HIS A 28 17.89 -10.18 -8.06
CA HIS A 28 16.82 -10.52 -8.99
C HIS A 28 15.49 -10.68 -8.25
N LEU A 29 14.49 -9.89 -8.65
CA LEU A 29 13.10 -10.14 -8.27
C LEU A 29 12.66 -11.38 -9.07
N ALA A 30 12.21 -12.42 -8.36
CA ALA A 30 11.74 -13.66 -8.98
C ALA A 30 10.63 -13.35 -9.99
N ALA A 31 10.91 -13.53 -11.27
CA ALA A 31 9.93 -13.41 -12.34
C ALA A 31 8.91 -14.54 -12.17
N GLY A 32 7.66 -14.16 -11.86
CA GLY A 32 6.56 -15.10 -11.69
C GLY A 32 6.27 -15.90 -12.96
N LYS A 33 6.02 -17.20 -12.74
CA LYS A 33 5.31 -18.19 -13.58
C LYS A 33 5.63 -18.18 -15.09
N ALA A 34 6.28 -19.28 -15.53
CA ALA A 34 6.51 -19.59 -16.92
C ALA A 34 5.20 -19.56 -17.74
N LEU A 35 5.15 -18.69 -18.75
CA LEU A 35 4.17 -18.73 -19.84
C LEU A 35 4.52 -19.91 -20.77
N PRO A 36 3.53 -20.61 -21.35
CA PRO A 36 3.80 -21.73 -22.24
C PRO A 36 4.67 -21.29 -23.43
N VAL A 37 5.68 -22.10 -23.73
CA VAL A 37 6.57 -21.90 -24.89
C VAL A 37 5.75 -22.04 -26.17
N ILE A 38 5.39 -20.92 -26.78
CA ILE A 38 4.84 -20.89 -28.13
C ILE A 38 5.96 -21.34 -29.08
N LYS A 39 5.83 -22.54 -29.65
CA LYS A 39 6.71 -23.00 -30.73
C LYS A 39 6.53 -22.07 -31.92
N LYS A 40 7.62 -21.50 -32.44
CA LYS A 40 7.61 -20.60 -33.60
C LYS A 40 7.12 -21.36 -34.84
N THR A 41 5.90 -21.09 -35.28
CA THR A 41 5.56 -21.19 -36.71
C THR A 41 6.25 -20.02 -37.44
N PRO A 42 6.74 -20.20 -38.67
CA PRO A 42 7.34 -19.11 -39.44
C PRO A 42 6.23 -18.18 -39.93
N SER A 43 5.77 -17.29 -39.06
CA SER A 43 4.93 -16.16 -39.46
C SER A 43 5.83 -15.09 -40.05
N THR A 44 5.70 -14.86 -41.35
CA THR A 44 6.35 -13.80 -42.11
C THR A 44 6.04 -12.46 -41.45
N ARG A 45 6.95 -11.95 -40.62
CA ARG A 45 6.82 -10.65 -39.96
C ARG A 45 6.73 -9.58 -41.06
N GLN A 46 5.55 -9.01 -41.27
CA GLN A 46 5.42 -7.77 -42.02
C GLN A 46 6.23 -6.69 -41.28
N PRO A 47 7.11 -5.94 -41.96
CA PRO A 47 7.84 -4.85 -41.34
C PRO A 47 6.85 -3.81 -40.79
N GLY A 48 6.68 -3.77 -39.47
CA GLY A 48 5.84 -2.77 -38.82
C GLY A 48 6.40 -1.37 -39.07
N LYS A 49 5.54 -0.44 -39.52
CA LYS A 49 5.89 0.97 -39.72
C LYS A 49 6.59 1.52 -38.48
N ARG A 50 7.74 2.17 -38.66
CA ARG A 50 8.51 2.79 -37.56
C ARG A 50 7.75 3.99 -37.02
N TYR A 51 7.91 4.32 -35.74
CA TYR A 51 7.20 5.38 -35.00
C TYR A 51 7.15 6.75 -35.74
N ALA A 52 8.17 7.07 -36.53
CA ALA A 52 8.23 8.28 -37.36
C ALA A 52 7.21 8.31 -38.52
N GLN A 53 6.74 7.15 -39.00
CA GLN A 53 5.72 7.06 -40.06
C GLN A 53 4.28 7.19 -39.51
N ALA A 54 4.06 6.97 -38.21
CA ALA A 54 2.74 7.12 -37.58
C ALA A 54 2.36 8.59 -37.30
N ALA A 55 3.32 9.52 -37.35
CA ALA A 55 3.08 10.94 -37.17
C ALA A 55 2.64 11.65 -38.48
N ALA A 56 2.98 11.09 -39.65
CA ALA A 56 2.63 11.65 -40.95
C ALA A 56 1.22 11.25 -41.44
N ASP A 57 0.65 10.16 -40.92
CA ASP A 57 -0.69 9.65 -41.30
C ASP A 57 -1.84 10.34 -40.52
N LYS A 58 -1.55 11.28 -39.60
CA LYS A 58 -2.58 11.95 -38.77
C LYS A 58 -3.30 13.13 -39.43
N THR A 59 -2.92 13.55 -40.63
CA THR A 59 -3.56 14.69 -41.33
C THR A 59 -4.63 14.26 -42.34
N LYS A 60 -5.20 13.05 -42.24
CA LYS A 60 -6.24 12.63 -43.21
C LYS A 60 -7.46 11.88 -42.71
N ASN A 61 -7.66 11.66 -41.41
CA ASN A 61 -8.92 11.09 -40.91
C ASN A 61 -9.33 11.78 -39.61
N GLU A 62 -9.89 12.97 -39.75
CA GLU A 62 -10.96 13.38 -38.84
C GLU A 62 -12.15 12.43 -39.07
N GLU A 63 -12.86 12.17 -37.98
CA GLU A 63 -14.18 11.53 -37.89
C GLU A 63 -14.21 10.10 -37.29
N GLN A 64 -14.88 10.05 -36.11
CA GLN A 64 -15.42 8.89 -35.39
C GLN A 64 -14.46 8.04 -34.52
N THR A 65 -14.44 8.33 -33.21
CA THR A 65 -15.24 7.58 -32.20
C THR A 65 -14.56 7.61 -30.82
N GLY A 66 -15.24 8.25 -29.85
CA GLY A 66 -15.32 7.76 -28.47
C GLY A 66 -14.10 7.98 -27.58
N GLU A 67 -13.91 9.23 -27.13
CA GLU A 67 -13.26 9.50 -25.85
C GLU A 67 -14.05 8.81 -24.74
N LYS A 68 -13.47 7.78 -24.11
CA LYS A 68 -13.84 7.35 -22.75
C LYS A 68 -12.72 7.75 -21.81
N GLU A 69 -12.58 9.04 -21.61
CA GLU A 69 -12.06 9.54 -20.33
C GLU A 69 -13.14 9.25 -19.28
N THR A 70 -12.87 8.27 -18.43
CA THR A 70 -13.69 8.00 -17.25
C THR A 70 -13.31 9.02 -16.18
N GLU A 71 -13.76 10.26 -16.36
CA GLU A 71 -13.85 11.20 -15.27
C GLU A 71 -15.04 10.76 -14.41
N ALA A 72 -14.73 10.08 -13.29
CA ALA A 72 -15.71 9.78 -12.26
C ALA A 72 -16.18 11.13 -11.67
N LYS A 73 -17.25 11.69 -12.23
CA LYS A 73 -18.10 12.67 -11.56
C LYS A 73 -18.67 12.00 -10.33
N THR A 74 -17.89 12.02 -9.26
CA THR A 74 -18.37 11.65 -7.94
C THR A 74 -19.28 12.80 -7.54
N ASP A 75 -20.56 12.52 -7.44
CA ASP A 75 -21.56 13.48 -6.98
C ASP A 75 -21.10 14.11 -5.66
N GLU A 76 -21.04 15.44 -5.58
CA GLU A 76 -20.59 16.15 -4.37
C GLU A 76 -21.42 15.72 -3.15
N ASP A 77 -22.69 15.37 -3.37
CA ASP A 77 -23.60 14.83 -2.35
C ASP A 77 -23.11 13.46 -1.81
N THR A 78 -22.50 12.65 -2.66
CA THR A 78 -21.90 11.37 -2.24
C THR A 78 -20.63 11.58 -1.42
N VAL A 79 -19.83 12.60 -1.74
CA VAL A 79 -18.63 12.93 -0.95
C VAL A 79 -19.00 13.47 0.43
N LEU A 80 -20.01 14.36 0.49
CA LEU A 80 -20.49 14.95 1.74
C LEU A 80 -21.08 13.89 2.69
N THR A 81 -21.88 12.96 2.15
CA THR A 81 -22.48 11.86 2.93
C THR A 81 -21.40 10.94 3.50
N ASN A 82 -20.44 10.51 2.68
CA ASN A 82 -19.30 9.69 3.13
C ASN A 82 -18.48 10.36 4.25
N LEU A 83 -18.27 11.69 4.16
CA LEU A 83 -17.54 12.44 5.18
C LEU A 83 -18.34 12.53 6.49
N LYS A 84 -19.66 12.72 6.40
CA LYS A 84 -20.57 12.74 7.56
C LYS A 84 -20.56 11.38 8.28
N ASP A 85 -20.64 10.30 7.52
CA ASP A 85 -20.61 8.94 8.06
C ASP A 85 -19.25 8.64 8.71
N SER A 86 -18.15 9.05 8.07
CA SER A 86 -16.81 8.95 8.66
C SER A 86 -16.67 9.73 9.97
N LEU A 87 -17.23 10.94 10.03
CA LEU A 87 -17.23 11.76 11.24
C LEU A 87 -18.04 11.11 12.37
N GLN A 88 -19.18 10.49 12.02
CA GLN A 88 -20.01 9.77 12.98
C GLN A 88 -19.27 8.55 13.54
N ALA A 89 -18.64 7.74 12.67
CA ALA A 89 -17.82 6.62 13.08
C ALA A 89 -16.66 7.06 14.01
N LEU A 90 -16.00 8.19 13.70
CA LEU A 90 -14.96 8.75 14.58
C LEU A 90 -15.48 9.14 15.96
N LYS A 91 -16.71 9.68 16.06
CA LYS A 91 -17.33 10.00 17.35
C LYS A 91 -17.56 8.74 18.17
N GLU A 92 -18.04 7.67 17.55
CA GLU A 92 -18.26 6.37 18.22
C GLU A 92 -16.94 5.78 18.72
N VAL A 93 -15.89 5.78 17.89
CA VAL A 93 -14.55 5.37 18.32
C VAL A 93 -14.07 6.23 19.49
N LYS A 94 -14.27 7.55 19.44
CA LYS A 94 -13.91 8.44 20.56
C LYS A 94 -14.64 8.06 21.85
N MET A 95 -15.95 7.81 21.79
CA MET A 95 -16.74 7.41 22.97
C MET A 95 -16.24 6.08 23.54
N LEU A 96 -16.02 5.08 22.68
CA LEU A 96 -15.48 3.78 23.09
C LEU A 96 -14.11 3.92 23.79
N LEU A 97 -13.22 4.74 23.24
CA LEU A 97 -11.91 4.98 23.84
C LEU A 97 -12.01 5.68 25.21
N GLN A 98 -13.05 6.51 25.43
CA GLN A 98 -13.29 7.16 26.72
C GLN A 98 -13.78 6.20 27.81
N GLU A 99 -14.35 5.04 27.45
CA GLU A 99 -14.81 4.03 28.42
C GLU A 99 -13.65 3.31 29.12
N PHE A 100 -12.45 3.29 28.51
CA PHE A 100 -11.30 2.52 29.00
C PHE A 100 -10.04 3.37 29.23
N PRO A 101 -10.09 4.43 30.05
CA PRO A 101 -8.96 5.35 30.23
C PRO A 101 -7.72 4.67 30.82
N THR A 102 -7.91 3.76 31.79
CA THR A 102 -6.82 3.03 32.44
C THR A 102 -6.11 2.07 31.47
N LEU A 103 -6.87 1.39 30.60
CA LEU A 103 -6.32 0.49 29.60
C LEU A 103 -5.54 1.25 28.52
N LEU A 104 -6.03 2.44 28.13
CA LEU A 104 -5.32 3.33 27.23
C LEU A 104 -3.98 3.79 27.82
N GLU A 105 -3.96 4.14 29.10
CA GLU A 105 -2.72 4.53 29.76
C GLU A 105 -1.73 3.37 29.88
N ALA A 106 -2.21 2.18 30.24
CA ALA A 106 -1.39 0.96 30.21
C ALA A 106 -0.82 0.68 28.82
N SER A 107 -1.60 0.86 27.75
CA SER A 107 -1.12 0.69 26.37
C SER A 107 0.05 1.62 26.03
N ARG A 108 0.02 2.88 26.49
CA ARG A 108 1.10 3.85 26.31
C ARG A 108 2.35 3.44 27.07
N LEU A 109 2.20 2.96 28.29
CA LEU A 109 3.30 2.42 29.09
C LEU A 109 3.89 1.16 28.45
N CYS A 110 3.07 0.30 27.84
CA CYS A 110 3.53 -0.88 27.11
C CYS A 110 4.41 -0.55 25.90
N ILE A 111 4.26 0.62 25.27
CA ILE A 111 5.16 1.08 24.20
C ILE A 111 6.57 1.36 24.76
N GLN A 112 6.65 1.85 26.01
CA GLN A 112 7.89 2.21 26.68
C GLN A 112 8.58 1.02 27.38
N ALA A 113 7.80 0.02 27.79
CA ALA A 113 8.29 -1.18 28.45
C ALA A 113 9.23 -2.01 27.54
N LYS A 114 10.33 -2.51 28.12
CA LYS A 114 11.39 -3.23 27.40
C LYS A 114 11.11 -4.71 27.30
N THR A 115 10.50 -5.28 28.34
CA THR A 115 10.30 -6.72 28.45
C THR A 115 8.84 -7.11 28.26
N LYS A 116 8.60 -8.36 27.85
CA LYS A 116 7.23 -8.90 27.74
C LYS A 116 6.55 -9.01 29.10
N GLN A 117 7.31 -9.29 30.15
CA GLN A 117 6.81 -9.41 31.52
C GLN A 117 6.31 -8.06 32.04
N GLU A 118 7.07 -6.98 31.83
CA GLU A 118 6.65 -5.61 32.18
C GLU A 118 5.34 -5.23 31.48
N LYS A 119 5.21 -5.55 30.18
CA LYS A 119 3.96 -5.30 29.43
C LYS A 119 2.78 -6.08 29.99
N ALA A 120 2.99 -7.36 30.33
CA ALA A 120 1.95 -8.19 30.92
C ALA A 120 1.49 -7.64 32.28
N LEU A 121 2.43 -7.24 33.14
CA LEU A 121 2.13 -6.62 34.44
C LEU A 121 1.31 -5.34 34.28
N LEU A 122 1.71 -4.42 33.39
CA LEU A 122 0.98 -3.17 33.15
C LEU A 122 -0.47 -3.40 32.71
N VAL A 123 -0.69 -4.36 31.81
CA VAL A 123 -2.05 -4.70 31.33
C VAL A 123 -2.86 -5.36 32.44
N LEU A 124 -2.28 -6.32 33.17
CA LEU A 124 -2.96 -6.99 34.28
C LEU A 124 -3.38 -5.99 35.37
N SER A 125 -2.50 -5.05 35.74
CA SER A 125 -2.84 -3.98 36.69
C SER A 125 -4.00 -3.12 36.19
N ALA A 126 -4.03 -2.76 34.91
CA ALA A 126 -5.14 -1.98 34.35
C ALA A 126 -6.47 -2.75 34.29
N LEU A 127 -6.44 -4.08 34.15
CA LEU A 127 -7.63 -4.93 34.09
C LEU A 127 -8.20 -5.27 35.46
N MET A 128 -7.35 -5.40 36.48
CA MET A 128 -7.80 -5.75 37.82
C MET A 128 -8.53 -4.59 38.51
N GLY A 129 -8.39 -3.36 38.01
CA GLY A 129 -8.82 -2.16 38.72
C GLY A 129 -7.99 -1.97 40.00
N ASP A 130 -7.89 -0.73 40.46
CA ASP A 130 -7.56 -0.50 41.87
C ASP A 130 -8.82 -0.71 42.73
#